data_AF-A0A439DVB4-F1
#
_entry.id   AF-A0A439DVB4-F1
#
_cell.length_a   1.000
_cell.length_b   1.000
_cell.length_c   1.000
_cell.angle_alpha   90.00
_cell.angle_beta   90.00
_cell.angle_gamma   90.00
#
_symmetry.space_group_name_H-M   'P 1'
#
loop_
_entity.id
_entity.type
_entity.pdbx_description
1 polymer ?
#
loop_
_entity_poly.entity_id
_entity_poly.type
_entity_poly.pdbx_seq_one_letter_code
_entity_poly.pdbx_strand_id
1 'polypeptide(L)'
;MTEPRPDTGDYDLLTFGEVAARLSEELAAVTAELDGLREQSSPDAERIRRLEQRIELLKTSSDRYRREQRTNESFHRRFGSPASPTSSPPPQWR
;
A
#
# COMPACT_ATOMS: atom_id res chain seq x y z
N MET A 1 -13.77 -17.11 30.76
CA MET A 1 -13.14 -15.78 30.69
C MET A 1 -13.07 -15.43 29.21
N THR A 2 -13.89 -14.51 28.76
CA THR A 2 -13.94 -14.09 27.35
C THR A 2 -12.94 -12.95 27.20
N GLU A 3 -11.86 -13.15 26.45
CA GLU A 3 -10.90 -12.09 26.15
C GLU A 3 -11.63 -10.93 25.45
N PRO A 4 -11.49 -9.67 25.91
CA PRO A 4 -12.12 -8.54 25.25
C PRO A 4 -11.56 -8.43 23.83
N ARG A 5 -12.46 -8.31 22.84
CA ARG A 5 -12.09 -8.06 21.44
C ARG A 5 -11.12 -6.87 21.41
N PRO A 6 -9.95 -6.98 20.77
CA PRO A 6 -8.99 -5.89 20.73
C PRO A 6 -9.68 -4.65 20.18
N ASP A 7 -9.54 -3.54 20.93
CA ASP A 7 -10.02 -2.22 20.55
C ASP A 7 -9.56 -1.97 19.12
N THR A 8 -10.52 -2.02 18.20
CA THR A 8 -10.27 -1.90 16.78
C THR A 8 -10.14 -0.40 16.53
N GLY A 9 -9.08 0.20 17.09
CA GLY A 9 -8.76 1.60 16.88
C GLY A 9 -8.81 1.86 15.39
N ASP A 10 -9.51 2.92 14.99
CA ASP A 10 -9.75 3.31 13.60
C ASP A 10 -8.44 3.28 12.80
N TYR A 11 -8.21 2.17 12.10
CA TYR A 11 -7.14 2.10 11.12
C TYR A 11 -7.70 2.72 9.85
N ASP A 12 -7.21 3.90 9.50
CA ASP A 12 -7.48 4.49 8.19
C ASP A 12 -6.99 3.53 7.11
N LEU A 13 -7.93 2.83 6.47
CA LEU A 13 -7.63 1.91 5.39
C LEU A 13 -7.27 2.72 4.15
N LEU A 14 -6.01 2.61 3.73
CA LEU A 14 -5.53 3.24 2.51
C LEU A 14 -6.16 2.59 1.28
N THR A 15 -6.55 3.44 0.32
CA THR A 15 -6.90 3.01 -1.04
C THR A 15 -5.67 2.43 -1.76
N PHE A 16 -5.89 1.64 -2.82
CA PHE A 16 -4.79 1.10 -3.63
C PHE A 16 -3.86 2.19 -4.18
N GLY A 17 -4.40 3.37 -4.51
CA GLY A 17 -3.61 4.51 -4.97
C GLY A 17 -2.74 5.11 -3.87
N GLU A 18 -3.28 5.26 -2.65
CA GLU A 18 -2.51 5.76 -1.51
C GLU A 18 -1.42 4.79 -1.08
N VAL A 19 -1.69 3.47 -1.09
CA VAL A 19 -0.66 2.45 -0.85
C VAL A 19 0.44 2.55 -1.92
N ALA A 20 0.08 2.67 -3.20
CA ALA A 20 1.07 2.80 -4.28
C ALA A 20 1.92 4.07 -4.13
N ALA A 21 1.33 5.20 -3.74
CA ALA A 21 2.04 6.45 -3.48
C ALA A 21 3.03 6.29 -2.32
N ARG A 22 2.58 5.72 -1.19
CA ARG A 22 3.42 5.50 -0.01
C ARG A 22 4.59 4.55 -0.31
N LEU A 23 4.34 3.47 -1.05
CA LEU A 23 5.41 2.55 -1.46
C LEU A 23 6.42 3.22 -2.40
N SER A 24 5.97 4.15 -3.24
CA SER A 24 6.87 4.92 -4.13
C SER A 24 7.78 5.87 -3.35
N GLU A 25 7.24 6.53 -2.32
CA GLU A 25 8.04 7.36 -1.40
C GLU A 25 9.09 6.52 -0.65
N GLU A 26 8.68 5.36 -0.13
CA GLU A 26 9.59 4.45 0.57
C GLU A 26 10.69 3.94 -0.39
N LEU A 27 10.32 3.56 -1.61
CA LEU A 27 11.27 3.13 -2.64
C LEU A 27 12.31 4.21 -2.95
N ALA A 28 11.89 5.47 -3.06
CA ALA A 28 12.79 6.59 -3.29
C ALA A 28 13.77 6.78 -2.11
N ALA A 29 13.29 6.70 -0.88
CA ALA A 29 14.12 6.81 0.32
C ALA A 29 15.17 5.68 0.41
N VAL A 30 14.76 4.42 0.20
CA VAL A 30 15.66 3.26 0.26
C VAL A 30 16.68 3.29 -0.88
N THR A 31 16.29 3.78 -2.06
CA THR A 31 17.21 3.95 -3.20
C THR A 31 18.27 5.01 -2.89
N ALA A 32 17.88 6.15 -2.32
CA ALA A 32 18.81 7.17 -1.89
C ALA A 32 19.78 6.67 -0.80
N GLU A 33 19.29 5.82 0.12
CA GLU A 33 20.16 5.16 1.12
C GLU A 33 21.19 4.24 0.46
N LEU A 34 20.76 3.44 -0.53
CA LEU A 34 21.65 2.55 -1.27
C LEU A 34 22.73 3.33 -2.03
N ASP A 35 22.35 4.42 -2.70
CA ASP A 35 23.29 5.27 -3.42
C ASP A 35 24.31 5.91 -2.46
N GLY A 36 23.84 6.47 -1.35
CA GLY A 36 24.72 7.02 -0.31
C GLY A 36 25.64 5.99 0.34
N LEU A 37 25.21 4.72 0.42
CA LEU A 37 26.06 3.63 0.93
C LEU A 37 27.15 3.23 -0.07
N ARG A 38 26.83 3.22 -1.37
CA ARG A 38 27.78 2.88 -2.45
C ARG A 38 28.88 3.93 -2.63
N GLU A 39 28.61 5.18 -2.28
CA GLU A 39 29.58 6.29 -2.35
C GLU A 39 30.61 6.28 -1.20
N GLN A 40 30.43 5.45 -0.18
CA GLN A 40 31.36 5.37 0.95
C GLN A 40 32.69 4.74 0.56
N SER A 41 33.79 5.17 1.21
CA SER A 41 35.13 4.64 0.93
C SER A 41 35.31 3.16 1.30
N SER A 42 34.42 2.59 2.09
CA SER A 42 34.37 1.15 2.41
C SER A 42 32.92 0.74 2.59
N PRO A 43 32.21 0.46 1.48
CA PRO A 43 30.79 0.16 1.51
C PRO A 43 30.52 -1.20 2.15
N ASP A 44 29.51 -1.26 3.02
CA ASP A 44 29.04 -2.50 3.63
C ASP A 44 28.24 -3.33 2.60
N ALA A 45 28.88 -4.37 2.07
CA ALA A 45 28.30 -5.24 1.04
C ALA A 45 27.03 -5.98 1.49
N GLU A 46 26.94 -6.38 2.76
CA GLU A 46 25.75 -7.08 3.28
C GLU A 46 24.59 -6.10 3.46
N ARG A 47 24.87 -4.86 3.88
CA ARG A 47 23.84 -3.82 3.93
C ARG A 47 23.37 -3.42 2.52
N ILE A 48 24.28 -3.29 1.55
CA ILE A 48 23.93 -3.08 0.13
C ILE A 48 22.96 -4.15 -0.36
N ARG A 49 23.32 -5.42 -0.16
CA ARG A 49 22.50 -6.55 -0.62
C ARG A 49 21.10 -6.54 0.00
N ARG A 50 20.98 -6.19 1.29
CA ARG A 50 19.68 -6.08 1.97
C ARG A 50 18.83 -4.94 1.40
N LEU A 51 19.44 -3.79 1.12
CA LEU A 51 18.74 -2.65 0.50
C LEU A 51 18.27 -2.99 -0.92
N GLU A 52 19.10 -3.66 -1.72
CA GLU A 52 18.72 -4.13 -3.06
C GLU A 52 17.53 -5.08 -3.02
N GLN A 53 17.53 -6.05 -2.10
CA GLN A 53 16.39 -6.96 -1.91
C GLN A 53 15.11 -6.21 -1.49
N ARG A 54 15.25 -5.21 -0.60
CA ARG A 54 14.11 -4.38 -0.17
C ARG A 54 13.54 -3.56 -1.33
N ILE A 55 14.40 -2.99 -2.16
CA ILE A 55 14.02 -2.25 -3.37
C ILE A 55 13.22 -3.13 -4.32
N GLU A 56 13.68 -4.35 -4.61
CA GLU A 56 12.96 -5.26 -5.51
C GLU A 56 11.59 -5.68 -4.95
N LEU A 57 11.50 -5.89 -3.63
CA LEU A 57 10.22 -6.14 -2.98
C LEU A 57 9.27 -4.96 -3.13
N LEU A 58 9.74 -3.74 -2.82
CA LEU A 58 8.94 -2.51 -2.90
C LEU A 58 8.47 -2.23 -4.32
N LYS A 59 9.30 -2.44 -5.34
CA LYS A 59 8.93 -2.33 -6.76
C LYS A 59 7.81 -3.30 -7.12
N THR A 60 7.97 -4.58 -6.74
CA THR A 60 6.99 -5.63 -7.04
C THR A 60 5.64 -5.32 -6.38
N SER A 61 5.65 -4.90 -5.12
CA SER A 61 4.44 -4.50 -4.40
C SER A 61 3.79 -3.26 -5.01
N SER A 62 4.59 -2.24 -5.38
CA SER A 62 4.08 -1.00 -6.00
C SER A 62 3.39 -1.28 -7.34
N ASP A 63 3.99 -2.10 -8.20
CA ASP A 63 3.37 -2.44 -9.49
C ASP A 63 2.05 -3.19 -9.30
N ARG A 64 1.99 -4.10 -8.32
CA ARG A 64 0.74 -4.80 -7.98
C ARG A 64 -0.35 -3.81 -7.59
N TYR A 65 -0.10 -2.94 -6.61
CA TYR A 65 -1.11 -1.96 -6.16
C TYR A 65 -1.52 -0.98 -7.26
N ARG A 66 -0.60 -0.58 -8.14
CA ARG A 66 -0.93 0.24 -9.31
C ARG A 66 -1.85 -0.49 -10.30
N ARG A 67 -1.65 -1.81 -10.50
CA ARG A 67 -2.55 -2.61 -11.33
C ARG A 67 -3.92 -2.75 -10.68
N GLU A 68 -3.99 -3.02 -9.38
CA GLU A 68 -5.26 -3.10 -8.64
C GLU A 68 -6.02 -1.78 -8.71
N GLN A 69 -5.35 -0.64 -8.56
CA GLN A 69 -5.97 0.68 -8.70
C GLN A 69 -6.62 0.86 -10.09
N ARG A 70 -5.92 0.50 -11.17
CA ARG A 70 -6.44 0.61 -12.55
C ARG A 70 -7.62 -0.33 -12.80
N THR A 71 -7.54 -1.56 -12.29
CA THR A 71 -8.64 -2.53 -12.38
C THR A 71 -9.87 -2.02 -11.62
N ASN A 72 -9.66 -1.48 -10.43
CA ASN A 72 -10.72 -0.92 -9.61
C ASN A 72 -11.36 0.33 -10.25
N GLU A 73 -10.56 1.23 -10.83
CA GLU A 73 -11.07 2.38 -11.59
C GLU A 73 -11.92 1.93 -12.79
N SER A 74 -11.47 0.90 -13.52
CA SER A 74 -12.21 0.34 -14.65
C SER A 74 -13.54 -0.29 -14.22
N PHE A 75 -13.54 -0.97 -13.07
CA PHE A 75 -14.75 -1.52 -12.46
C PHE A 75 -15.73 -0.39 -12.09
N HIS A 76 -15.28 0.64 -11.38
CA HIS A 76 -16.10 1.78 -11.00
C HIS A 76 -16.65 2.55 -12.21
N ARG A 77 -15.87 2.70 -13.29
CA ARG A 77 -16.36 3.32 -14.53
C ARG A 77 -17.49 2.51 -15.17
N ARG A 78 -17.41 1.17 -15.11
CA ARG A 78 -18.36 0.27 -15.78
C ARG A 78 -19.63 0.01 -14.97
N PHE A 79 -19.52 -0.07 -13.65
CA PHE A 79 -20.61 -0.47 -12.77
C PHE A 79 -21.06 0.64 -11.81
N GLY A 80 -20.41 1.80 -11.85
CA GLY A 80 -20.54 2.85 -10.86
C GLY A 80 -19.71 2.57 -9.61
N SER A 81 -19.45 3.59 -8.80
CA SER A 81 -19.06 3.35 -7.42
C SER A 81 -20.27 2.84 -6.64
N PRO A 82 -20.12 1.84 -5.74
CA PRO A 82 -21.14 1.64 -4.73
C PRO A 82 -21.27 2.98 -4.03
N ALA A 83 -22.41 3.64 -4.20
CA ALA A 83 -22.68 4.87 -3.47
C ALA A 83 -22.40 4.56 -2.00
N SER A 84 -21.60 5.39 -1.32
CA SER A 84 -21.58 5.43 0.15
C SER A 84 -23.02 5.26 0.60
N PRO A 85 -23.33 4.36 1.55
CA PRO A 85 -24.71 4.01 1.87
C PRO A 85 -25.46 5.31 2.09
N THR A 86 -26.26 5.71 1.10
CA THR A 86 -27.26 6.74 1.29
C THR A 86 -28.04 6.29 2.50
N SER A 87 -28.37 7.22 3.39
CA SER A 87 -29.17 7.02 4.59
C SER A 87 -30.61 6.61 4.26
N SER A 88 -30.77 5.66 3.35
CA SER A 88 -32.01 4.99 3.00
C SER A 88 -32.18 3.84 4.00
N PRO A 89 -33.33 3.76 4.66
CA PRO A 89 -33.59 2.68 5.60
C PRO A 89 -33.48 1.32 4.89
N PRO A 90 -32.98 0.27 5.58
CA PRO A 90 -32.84 -1.05 4.99
C PRO A 90 -34.20 -1.57 4.48
N PRO A 91 -34.22 -2.36 3.40
CA PRO A 91 -35.47 -2.90 2.86
C PRO A 91 -36.17 -3.76 3.92
N GLN A 92 -37.42 -3.42 4.22
CA GLN A 92 -38.29 -4.27 5.04
C GLN A 92 -38.83 -5.39 4.17
N TRP A 93 -38.23 -6.57 4.29
CA TRP A 93 -38.79 -7.78 3.73
C TRP A 93 -40.04 -8.16 4.55
N ARG A 94 -41.20 -8.22 3.89
CA ARG A 94 -42.45 -8.74 4.44
C ARG A 94 -42.67 -10.18 4.03
#